data_AF-A0A7S7M240-F1
#
_entry.id   AF-A0A7S7M240-F1
#
_cell.length_a   1.000
_cell.length_b   1.000
_cell.length_c   1.000
_cell.angle_alpha   90.00
_cell.angle_beta   90.00
_cell.angle_gamma   90.00
#
_symmetry.space_group_name_H-M   'P 1'
#
loop_
_entity.id
_entity.type
_entity.pdbx_description
1 polymer ?
#
loop_
_entity_poly.entity_id
_entity_poly.type
_entity_poly.pdbx_seq_one_letter_code
_entity_poly.pdbx_strand_id
1 'polypeptide(L)'
;MEFDISTLMITFFILAFVISIWKIYAFFPNKQLKDDDKTQESHEELTKLVLHVIKSNSAELSLDVLFKKILCDERFDERHYWRFNKNRLNQLLDNYYLKNPHAKSIADIYENSK
;
A
#
# COMPACT_ATOMS: atom_id res chain seq x y z
N MET A 1 -23.83 -6.92 -54.00
CA MET A 1 -23.82 -5.71 -53.15
C MET A 1 -22.52 -5.02 -53.47
N GLU A 2 -22.56 -3.93 -54.24
CA GLU A 2 -21.35 -3.12 -54.47
C GLU A 2 -21.04 -2.42 -53.16
N PHE A 3 -19.86 -2.69 -52.60
CA PHE A 3 -19.43 -2.01 -51.39
C PHE A 3 -19.04 -0.60 -51.79
N ASP A 4 -19.81 0.38 -51.31
CA ASP A 4 -19.47 1.78 -51.47
C ASP A 4 -18.15 2.07 -50.75
N ILE A 5 -17.35 2.98 -51.30
CA ILE A 5 -16.04 3.38 -50.77
C ILE A 5 -16.19 3.84 -49.31
N SER A 6 -17.31 4.49 -48.99
CA SER A 6 -17.65 4.93 -47.63
C SER A 6 -17.76 3.75 -46.64
N THR A 7 -18.45 2.66 -47.04
CA THR A 7 -18.56 1.43 -46.23
C THR A 7 -17.20 0.79 -46.01
N LEU A 8 -16.34 0.83 -47.03
CA LEU A 8 -14.99 0.28 -46.99
C LEU A 8 -14.08 1.07 -46.03
N MET A 9 -14.13 2.41 -46.08
CA MET A 9 -13.39 3.28 -45.17
C MET A 9 -13.80 3.09 -43.71
N ILE A 10 -15.11 3.04 -43.43
CA ILE A 10 -15.62 2.82 -42.07
C ILE A 10 -15.17 1.46 -41.54
N THR A 11 -15.20 0.42 -42.39
CA THR A 11 -14.77 -0.93 -42.02
C THR A 11 -13.29 -0.95 -41.65
N PHE A 12 -12.42 -0.33 -42.46
CA PHE A 12 -10.99 -0.22 -42.16
C PHE A 12 -10.71 0.60 -40.90
N PHE A 13 -11.43 1.69 -40.70
CA PHE A 13 -11.31 2.50 -39.49
C PHE A 13 -11.63 1.68 -38.24
N ILE A 14 -12.75 0.95 -38.23
CA ILE A 14 -13.15 0.10 -37.10
C ILE A 14 -12.10 -0.99 -36.85
N LEU A 15 -11.61 -1.65 -37.90
CA LEU A 15 -10.55 -2.65 -37.80
C LEU A 15 -9.28 -2.08 -37.16
N ALA A 16 -8.79 -0.95 -37.66
CA ALA A 16 -7.60 -0.29 -37.12
C ALA A 16 -7.82 0.15 -35.67
N PHE A 17 -9.01 0.64 -35.33
CA PHE A 17 -9.36 1.07 -33.99
C PHE A 17 -9.38 -0.08 -32.98
N VAL A 18 -10.01 -1.21 -33.33
CA VAL A 18 -10.03 -2.41 -32.48
C VAL A 18 -8.62 -2.97 -32.26
N ILE A 19 -7.80 -3.03 -33.31
CA ILE A 19 -6.40 -3.48 -33.21
C ILE A 19 -5.60 -2.54 -32.28
N SER A 20 -5.85 -1.22 -32.37
CA SER A 20 -5.19 -0.23 -31.54
C SER A 20 -5.55 -0.38 -30.06
N ILE A 21 -6.84 -0.56 -29.75
CA ILE A 21 -7.29 -0.82 -28.37
C ILE A 21 -6.70 -2.13 -27.85
N TRP A 22 -6.73 -3.20 -28.64
CA TRP A 22 -6.16 -4.50 -28.24
C TRP A 22 -4.66 -4.40 -27.91
N LYS A 23 -3.90 -3.65 -28.73
CA LYS A 23 -2.50 -3.37 -28.45
C LYS A 23 -2.32 -2.59 -27.16
N ILE A 24 -3.05 -1.49 -26.96
CA ILE A 24 -2.95 -0.67 -25.74
C ILE A 24 -3.29 -1.52 -24.51
N TYR A 25 -4.34 -2.34 -24.59
CA TYR A 25 -4.75 -3.22 -23.50
C TYR A 25 -3.65 -4.23 -23.11
N ALA A 26 -2.90 -4.76 -24.07
CA ALA A 26 -1.75 -5.63 -23.79
C ALA A 26 -0.60 -4.90 -23.07
N PHE A 27 -0.51 -3.56 -23.18
CA PHE A 27 0.48 -2.73 -22.48
C PHE A 27 0.01 -2.24 -21.10
N PHE A 28 -1.26 -2.39 -20.74
CA PHE A 28 -1.71 -2.08 -19.39
C PHE A 28 -1.20 -3.14 -18.41
N PRO A 29 -0.33 -2.79 -17.45
CA PRO A 29 0.14 -3.74 -16.46
C PRO A 29 -1.02 -4.14 -15.55
N ASN A 30 -1.60 -5.32 -15.78
CA ASN A 30 -2.68 -5.89 -14.96
C ASN A 30 -2.17 -6.61 -13.69
N LYS A 31 -0.87 -6.53 -13.40
CA LYS A 31 -0.26 -7.16 -12.23
C LYS A 31 0.30 -6.08 -11.32
N GLN A 32 -0.10 -6.12 -10.04
CA GLN A 32 0.56 -5.35 -9.00
C GLN A 32 2.05 -5.69 -9.00
N LEU A 33 2.89 -4.67 -8.75
CA LEU A 33 4.32 -4.88 -8.65
C LEU A 33 4.58 -5.85 -7.50
N LYS A 34 5.46 -6.83 -7.71
CA LYS A 34 5.78 -7.87 -6.70
C LYS A 34 6.35 -7.29 -5.40
N ASP A 35 6.89 -6.08 -5.47
CA ASP A 35 7.49 -5.35 -4.35
C ASP A 35 6.69 -4.07 -4.02
N ASP A 36 5.36 -4.12 -4.20
CA ASP A 36 4.50 -3.00 -3.87
C ASP A 36 4.27 -2.92 -2.35
N ASP A 37 4.98 -1.99 -1.70
CA ASP A 37 4.85 -1.65 -0.28
C ASP A 37 3.50 -1.03 0.11
N LYS A 38 2.58 -0.92 -0.86
CA LYS A 38 1.24 -0.36 -0.71
C LYS A 38 0.12 -1.41 -0.76
N THR A 39 0.43 -2.70 -0.88
CA THR A 39 -0.61 -3.72 -0.76
C THR A 39 -1.24 -3.68 0.63
N GLN A 40 -2.50 -4.14 0.73
CA GLN A 40 -3.18 -4.22 2.03
C GLN A 40 -2.45 -5.19 2.98
N GLU A 41 -1.89 -6.27 2.45
CA GLU A 41 -1.13 -7.26 3.21
C GLU A 41 0.13 -6.64 3.84
N SER A 42 0.97 -5.96 3.04
CA SER A 42 2.15 -5.24 3.54
C SER A 42 1.77 -4.19 4.60
N HIS A 43 0.63 -3.52 4.43
CA HIS A 43 0.11 -2.57 5.41
C HIS A 43 -0.24 -3.24 6.75
N GLU A 44 -0.91 -4.39 6.71
CA GLU A 44 -1.31 -5.14 7.89
C GLU A 44 -0.09 -5.74 8.62
N GLU A 45 0.88 -6.26 7.87
CA GLU A 45 2.14 -6.78 8.42
C GLU A 45 2.94 -5.68 9.12
N LEU A 46 3.14 -4.54 8.45
CA LEU A 46 3.83 -3.40 9.03
C LEU A 46 3.11 -2.87 10.29
N THR A 47 1.78 -2.87 10.28
CA THR A 47 0.99 -2.48 11.47
C THR A 47 1.22 -3.46 12.62
N LYS A 48 1.21 -4.78 12.36
CA LYS A 48 1.50 -5.79 13.39
C LYS A 48 2.90 -5.63 13.96
N LEU A 49 3.89 -5.33 13.12
CA LEU A 49 5.26 -5.03 13.55
C LEU A 49 5.29 -3.82 14.49
N VAL A 50 4.70 -2.70 14.09
CA VAL A 50 4.62 -1.47 14.90
C VAL A 50 3.99 -1.77 16.27
N LEU A 51 2.86 -2.46 16.28
CA LEU A 51 2.18 -2.85 17.52
C LEU A 51 3.07 -3.74 18.38
N HIS A 52 3.73 -4.74 17.79
CA HIS A 52 4.65 -5.58 18.56
C HIS A 52 5.79 -4.76 19.17
N VAL A 53 6.39 -3.83 18.42
CA VAL A 53 7.45 -2.97 18.97
C VAL A 53 6.92 -2.14 20.13
N ILE A 54 5.69 -1.61 20.05
CA ILE A 54 5.06 -0.90 21.18
C ILE A 54 4.92 -1.84 22.39
N LYS A 55 4.37 -3.04 22.19
CA LYS A 55 4.11 -4.05 23.24
C LYS A 55 5.38 -4.53 23.94
N SER A 56 6.46 -4.74 23.19
CA SER A 56 7.72 -5.29 23.71
C SER A 56 8.62 -4.24 24.36
N ASN A 57 8.16 -2.99 24.47
CA ASN A 57 8.92 -1.89 25.04
C ASN A 57 8.11 -1.22 26.18
N SER A 58 8.07 0.12 26.24
CA SER A 58 7.49 0.89 27.35
C SER A 58 6.30 1.74 26.89
N ALA A 59 5.38 2.03 27.80
CA ALA A 59 4.21 2.88 27.53
C ALA A 59 4.60 4.30 27.04
N GLU A 60 5.65 4.89 27.59
CA GLU A 60 6.12 6.24 27.23
C GLU A 60 7.12 6.25 26.06
N LEU A 61 6.72 5.69 24.92
CA LEU A 61 7.49 5.81 23.68
C LEU A 61 7.11 7.07 22.92
N SER A 62 8.08 7.97 22.73
CA SER A 62 7.93 9.03 21.74
C SER A 62 7.94 8.45 20.32
N LEU A 63 7.27 9.13 19.38
CA LEU A 63 7.20 8.74 17.98
C LEU A 63 8.60 8.53 17.36
N ASP A 64 9.56 9.38 17.73
CA ASP A 64 10.94 9.30 17.25
C ASP A 64 11.68 8.06 17.75
N VAL A 65 11.49 7.70 19.02
CA VAL A 65 12.10 6.52 19.61
C VAL A 65 11.44 5.27 19.05
N LEU A 66 10.12 5.28 18.88
CA LEU A 66 9.38 4.19 18.24
C LEU A 66 9.87 3.95 16.81
N PHE A 67 9.99 5.02 16.01
CA PHE A 67 10.50 4.92 14.64
C PHE A 67 11.88 4.28 14.58
N LYS A 68 12.82 4.74 15.44
CA LYS A 68 14.15 4.13 15.53
C LYS A 68 14.09 2.65 15.92
N LYS A 69 13.26 2.30 16.90
CA LYS A 69 13.09 0.91 17.35
C LYS A 69 12.53 0.01 16.26
N ILE A 70 11.61 0.49 15.43
CA ILE A 70 11.08 -0.27 14.29
C ILE A 70 12.20 -0.52 13.26
N LEU A 71 13.00 0.50 12.91
CA LEU A 71 14.10 0.33 11.97
C LEU A 71 15.19 -0.62 12.48
N CYS A 72 15.34 -0.77 13.80
CA CYS A 72 16.27 -1.70 14.41
C CYS A 72 15.65 -3.08 14.74
N ASP A 73 14.36 -3.30 14.47
CA ASP A 73 13.71 -4.60 14.72
C ASP A 73 14.12 -5.60 13.64
N GLU A 74 14.50 -6.81 14.03
CA GLU A 74 14.97 -7.85 13.11
C GLU A 74 13.91 -8.27 12.08
N ARG A 75 12.62 -8.02 12.35
CA ARG A 75 11.52 -8.33 11.44
C ARG A 75 11.21 -7.20 10.47
N PHE A 76 11.87 -6.06 10.58
CA PHE A 76 11.71 -4.96 9.65
C PHE A 76 12.51 -5.22 8.37
N ASP A 77 11.81 -5.47 7.26
CA ASP A 77 12.44 -5.60 5.95
C ASP A 77 12.63 -4.22 5.30
N GLU A 78 13.84 -3.67 5.41
CA GLU A 78 14.19 -2.36 4.82
C GLU A 78 14.05 -2.33 3.30
N ARG A 79 14.24 -3.46 2.61
CA ARG A 79 14.12 -3.51 1.15
C ARG A 79 12.66 -3.43 0.74
N HIS A 80 11.81 -4.21 1.40
CA HIS A 80 10.38 -4.20 1.13
C HIS A 80 9.73 -2.88 1.55
N TYR A 81 10.10 -2.32 2.70
CA TYR A 81 9.55 -1.08 3.25
C TYR A 81 10.45 0.14 3.01
N TRP A 82 11.09 0.24 1.85
CA TRP A 82 12.07 1.30 1.54
C TRP A 82 11.53 2.74 1.65
N ARG A 83 10.20 2.93 1.54
CA ARG A 83 9.53 4.24 1.69
C ARG A 83 9.10 4.55 3.12
N PHE A 84 9.35 3.65 4.07
CA PHE A 84 8.93 3.83 5.44
C PHE A 84 9.64 5.03 6.08
N ASN A 85 8.84 5.93 6.66
CA ASN A 85 9.32 7.15 7.29
C ASN A 85 8.40 7.54 8.45
N LYS A 86 8.75 8.60 9.18
CA LYS A 86 7.97 9.06 10.33
C LYS A 86 6.52 9.43 9.98
N ASN A 87 6.29 10.03 8.81
CA ASN A 87 4.93 10.39 8.37
C ASN A 87 4.10 9.14 8.11
N ARG A 88 4.69 8.13 7.48
CA ARG A 88 4.06 6.82 7.25
C ARG A 88 3.73 6.13 8.57
N LEU A 89 4.64 6.16 9.55
CA LEU A 89 4.38 5.67 10.90
C LEU A 89 3.20 6.40 11.56
N ASN A 90 3.18 7.74 11.48
CA ASN A 90 2.07 8.52 12.04
C ASN A 90 0.73 8.14 11.39
N GLN A 91 0.70 8.02 10.06
CA GLN A 91 -0.50 7.57 9.33
C GLN A 91 -0.96 6.16 9.75
N LEU A 92 -0.04 5.24 10.03
CA LEU A 92 -0.39 3.90 10.52
C LEU A 92 -1.03 3.97 11.92
N LEU A 93 -0.48 4.80 12.81
CA LEU A 93 -1.03 5.01 14.14
C LEU A 93 -2.39 5.71 14.08
N ASP A 94 -2.53 6.76 13.28
CA ASP A 94 -3.80 7.46 13.07
C ASP A 94 -4.88 6.50 12.58
N ASN A 95 -4.57 5.67 11.58
CA ASN A 95 -5.47 4.64 11.10
C ASN A 95 -5.83 3.61 12.17
N TYR A 96 -4.89 3.25 13.05
CA TYR A 96 -5.14 2.34 14.15
C TYR A 96 -6.09 2.95 15.18
N TYR A 97 -5.87 4.21 15.57
CA TYR A 97 -6.73 4.94 16.52
C TYR A 97 -8.15 5.14 15.99
N LEU A 98 -8.30 5.41 14.69
CA LEU A 98 -9.62 5.50 14.06
C LEU A 98 -10.40 4.18 14.13
N LYS A 99 -9.71 3.04 14.02
CA LYS A 99 -10.33 1.71 14.13
C LYS A 99 -10.53 1.25 15.58
N ASN A 100 -9.78 1.80 16.52
CA ASN A 100 -9.79 1.40 17.93
C ASN A 100 -10.02 2.63 18.83
N PRO A 101 -11.27 3.01 19.11
CA PRO A 101 -11.61 4.20 19.89
C PRO A 101 -11.03 4.23 21.32
N HIS A 102 -10.63 3.07 21.83
CA HIS A 102 -10.04 2.88 23.16
C HIS A 102 -8.54 3.16 23.22
N ALA A 103 -7.85 3.22 22.07
CA ALA A 103 -6.45 3.58 21.99
C ALA A 103 -6.36 4.96 21.33
N LYS A 104 -6.04 6.00 22.11
CA LYS A 104 -5.83 7.37 21.62
C LYS A 104 -4.36 7.79 21.66
N SER A 105 -3.54 7.01 22.33
CA SER A 105 -2.10 7.23 22.48
C SER A 105 -1.31 5.93 22.37
N ILE A 106 0.01 6.04 22.16
CA ILE A 106 0.92 4.89 22.16
C ILE A 106 0.90 4.18 23.52
N ALA A 107 0.75 4.93 24.61
CA ALA A 107 0.59 4.38 25.95
C ALA A 107 -0.70 3.56 26.06
N ASP A 108 -1.81 4.03 25.50
CA ASP A 108 -3.07 3.30 25.52
C ASP A 108 -2.98 2.00 24.71
N ILE A 109 -2.24 1.98 23.60
CA ILE A 109 -1.95 0.75 22.84
C ILE A 109 -1.22 -0.26 23.73
N TYR A 110 -0.23 0.22 24.49
CA TYR A 110 0.54 -0.63 25.42
C TYR A 110 -0.35 -1.16 26.55
N GLU A 111 -1.14 -0.31 27.19
CA GLU A 111 -2.02 -0.71 28.30
C GLU A 111 -3.09 -1.71 27.85
N ASN A 112 -3.72 -1.51 26.70
CA ASN A 112 -4.70 -2.44 26.14
C ASN A 112 -4.11 -3.77 25.66
N SER A 113 -2.77 -3.86 25.57
CA SER A 113 -2.07 -5.06 25.13
C SER A 113 -1.63 -6.00 26.25
N LYS A 114 -1.77 -5.55 27.50
CA LYS A 114 -1.40 -6.25 28.72
C LYS A 114 -2.55 -7.12 29.22
#